data_AF-A0A835IU93-F1
#
_entry.id   AF-A0A835IU93-F1
#
_cell.length_a   1.000
_cell.length_b   1.000
_cell.length_c   1.000
_cell.angle_alpha   90.00
_cell.angle_beta   90.00
_cell.angle_gamma   90.00
#
_symmetry.space_group_name_H-M   'P 1'
#
loop_
_entity.id
_entity.type
_entity.pdbx_description
1 polymer ?
#
loop_
_entity_poly.entity_id
_entity_poly.type
_entity_poly.pdbx_seq_one_letter_code
_entity_poly.pdbx_strand_id
1 'polypeptide(L)'
;MGIWTGEMKRETRLQDPEFTKVLDSLVKLKKIKQFVNIKYNKRKYFIAAEFEPSKELSGGVWYTEEGKLDTDLIHGLKVLCKKLIVRENVATSESLTEFINKSGVVNVKCSKEQITEILRCLVLDNEIVEVKSSEIGVFEKISGGTPSYRCSNKEGDPKVGAMASIPCGACPRINECTPDGIISPMTCVYYTKWLDF
;
A
#
# COMPACT_ATOMS: atom_id res chain seq x y z
N MET A 1 -18.03 14.99 -11.93
CA MET A 1 -16.93 15.89 -12.35
C MET A 1 -16.77 16.94 -11.28
N GLY A 2 -15.57 17.09 -10.70
CA GLY A 2 -15.28 18.17 -9.75
C GLY A 2 -14.58 19.33 -10.45
N ILE A 3 -14.80 20.55 -9.98
CA ILE A 3 -14.18 21.77 -10.52
C ILE A 3 -13.12 22.30 -9.54
N TRP A 4 -11.98 22.75 -10.08
CA TRP A 4 -10.91 23.34 -9.28
C TRP A 4 -11.21 24.82 -8.96
N THR A 5 -10.84 25.25 -7.76
CA THR A 5 -10.97 26.65 -7.30
C THR A 5 -10.40 27.70 -8.27
N GLY A 6 -9.26 27.43 -8.90
CA GLY A 6 -8.68 28.36 -9.88
C GLY A 6 -9.49 28.48 -11.17
N GLU A 7 -10.18 27.42 -11.57
CA GLU A 7 -11.09 27.40 -12.71
C GLU A 7 -12.37 28.19 -12.39
N MET A 8 -12.98 27.92 -11.24
CA MET A 8 -14.12 28.69 -10.74
C MET A 8 -13.82 30.18 -10.63
N LYS A 9 -12.62 30.54 -10.16
CA LYS A 9 -12.19 31.95 -10.06
C LYS A 9 -12.04 32.60 -11.43
N ARG A 10 -11.48 31.89 -12.41
CA ARG A 10 -11.32 32.38 -13.79
C ARG A 10 -12.66 32.67 -14.45
N GLU A 11 -13.64 31.79 -14.25
CA GLU A 11 -14.98 31.94 -14.82
C GLU A 11 -15.80 33.04 -14.11
N THR A 12 -15.72 33.12 -12.78
CA THR A 12 -16.54 34.07 -11.99
C THR A 12 -15.96 35.48 -11.92
N ARG A 13 -14.66 35.67 -12.17
CA ARG A 13 -13.94 36.96 -12.10
C ARG A 13 -14.12 37.71 -10.76
N LEU A 14 -14.37 36.98 -9.68
CA LEU A 14 -14.52 37.53 -8.34
C LEU A 14 -13.14 37.77 -7.67
N GLN A 15 -13.07 38.76 -6.78
CA GLN A 15 -11.89 38.98 -5.93
C GLN A 15 -11.77 37.87 -4.87
N ASP A 16 -10.54 37.48 -4.51
CA ASP A 16 -10.24 36.40 -3.54
C ASP A 16 -11.07 36.41 -2.24
N PRO A 17 -11.23 37.55 -1.53
CA PRO A 17 -11.96 37.56 -0.27
C PRO A 17 -13.46 37.33 -0.44
N GLU A 18 -14.06 37.78 -1.55
CA GLU A 18 -15.47 37.56 -1.84
C GLU A 18 -15.72 36.13 -2.30
N PHE A 19 -14.83 35.62 -3.17
CA PHE A 19 -14.88 34.26 -3.68
C PHE A 19 -14.86 33.23 -2.53
N THR A 20 -13.97 33.41 -1.56
CA THR A 20 -13.83 32.49 -0.42
C THR A 20 -15.05 32.53 0.50
N LYS A 21 -15.61 33.73 0.77
CA LYS A 21 -16.85 33.88 1.57
C LYS A 21 -18.06 33.18 0.95
N VAL A 22 -18.22 33.27 -0.37
CA VAL A 22 -19.31 32.60 -1.09
C VAL A 22 -19.12 31.09 -1.04
N LEU A 23 -17.89 30.61 -1.23
CA LEU A 23 -17.55 29.19 -1.13
C LEU A 23 -17.83 28.62 0.26
N ASP A 24 -17.38 29.29 1.31
CA ASP A 24 -17.65 28.89 2.70
C ASP A 24 -19.15 28.89 3.00
N SER A 25 -19.90 29.84 2.45
CA SER A 25 -21.36 29.91 2.60
C SER A 25 -22.04 28.73 1.89
N LEU A 26 -21.61 28.37 0.68
CA LEU A 26 -22.14 27.23 -0.07
C LEU A 26 -21.79 25.88 0.57
N VAL A 27 -20.62 25.76 1.17
CA VAL A 27 -20.21 24.59 1.98
C VAL A 27 -21.05 24.51 3.26
N LYS A 28 -21.24 25.62 3.98
CA LYS A 28 -22.11 25.68 5.17
C LYS A 28 -23.56 25.29 4.87
N LEU A 29 -24.07 25.73 3.72
CA LEU A 29 -25.41 25.38 3.23
C LEU A 29 -25.49 23.94 2.67
N LYS A 30 -24.39 23.16 2.73
CA LYS A 30 -24.28 21.78 2.23
C LYS A 30 -24.70 21.63 0.77
N LYS A 31 -24.51 22.67 -0.06
CA LYS A 31 -24.76 22.59 -1.51
C LYS A 31 -23.56 22.05 -2.28
N ILE A 32 -22.36 22.29 -1.77
CA ILE A 32 -21.11 21.79 -2.34
C ILE A 32 -20.26 21.12 -1.27
N LYS A 33 -19.52 20.09 -1.67
CA LYS A 33 -18.52 19.39 -0.84
C LYS A 33 -17.14 19.65 -1.41
N GLN A 34 -16.19 19.93 -0.53
CA GLN A 34 -14.77 19.99 -0.89
C GLN A 34 -14.20 18.57 -0.89
N PHE A 35 -13.39 18.25 -1.88
CA PHE A 35 -12.56 17.05 -1.85
C PHE A 35 -11.18 17.35 -2.43
N VAL A 36 -10.18 16.56 -2.03
CA VAL A 36 -8.83 16.65 -2.55
C VAL A 36 -8.66 15.61 -3.65
N ASN A 37 -8.09 16.02 -4.77
CA ASN A 37 -7.73 15.09 -5.84
C ASN A 37 -6.37 14.48 -5.53
N ILE A 38 -6.25 13.16 -5.49
CA ILE A 38 -4.99 12.50 -5.13
C ILE A 38 -3.88 12.74 -6.14
N LYS A 39 -4.21 12.78 -7.44
CA LYS A 39 -3.23 13.09 -8.50
C LYS A 39 -2.73 14.55 -8.38
N TYR A 40 -3.58 15.44 -7.86
CA TYR A 40 -3.30 16.87 -7.74
C TYR A 40 -3.59 17.36 -6.31
N ASN A 41 -2.94 16.74 -5.32
CA ASN A 41 -3.17 16.97 -3.88
C ASN A 41 -3.12 18.46 -3.46
N LYS A 42 -2.32 19.27 -4.16
CA LYS A 42 -2.18 20.72 -3.86
C LYS A 42 -3.40 21.56 -4.25
N ARG A 43 -4.36 20.99 -4.99
CA ARG A 43 -5.52 21.71 -5.54
C ARG A 43 -6.80 21.26 -4.85
N LYS A 44 -7.59 22.23 -4.37
CA LYS A 44 -8.93 21.99 -3.80
C LYS A 44 -9.96 21.87 -4.93
N TYR A 45 -10.68 20.76 -4.96
CA TYR A 45 -11.79 20.52 -5.88
C TYR A 45 -13.12 20.59 -5.13
N PHE A 46 -14.15 21.04 -5.83
CA PHE A 46 -15.51 21.11 -5.33
C PHE A 46 -16.45 20.31 -6.22
N ILE A 47 -17.41 19.64 -5.61
CA ILE A 47 -18.47 18.91 -6.29
C ILE A 47 -19.80 19.22 -5.60
N ALA A 48 -20.92 19.12 -6.34
CA ALA A 48 -22.24 19.28 -5.74
C ALA A 48 -22.48 18.19 -4.68
N ALA A 49 -23.19 18.55 -3.61
CA ALA A 49 -23.28 17.71 -2.42
C ALA A 49 -24.02 16.39 -2.65
N GLU A 50 -24.91 16.33 -3.63
CA GLU A 50 -25.57 15.10 -4.07
C GLU A 50 -24.64 14.10 -4.78
N PHE A 51 -23.44 14.51 -5.21
CA PHE A 51 -22.52 13.63 -5.92
C PHE A 51 -21.31 13.22 -5.09
N GLU A 52 -20.94 11.94 -5.19
CA GLU A 52 -19.69 11.40 -4.65
C GLU A 52 -18.57 11.51 -5.70
N PRO A 53 -17.36 11.96 -5.30
CA PRO A 53 -16.22 11.97 -6.21
C PRO A 53 -15.87 10.54 -6.63
N SER A 54 -15.48 10.37 -7.90
CA SER A 54 -15.10 9.04 -8.40
C SER A 54 -13.90 8.49 -7.63
N LYS A 55 -13.86 7.16 -7.46
CA LYS A 55 -12.79 6.44 -6.75
C LYS A 55 -11.39 6.78 -7.27
N GLU A 56 -11.26 7.13 -8.55
CA GLU A 56 -9.99 7.55 -9.17
C GLU A 56 -9.50 8.93 -8.71
N LEU A 57 -10.42 9.79 -8.26
CA LEU A 57 -10.11 11.15 -7.79
C LEU A 57 -9.95 11.19 -6.27
N SER A 58 -10.78 10.44 -5.54
CA SER A 58 -10.78 10.34 -4.07
C SER A 58 -9.88 9.23 -3.52
N GLY A 59 -9.44 8.29 -4.36
CA GLY A 59 -8.57 7.14 -4.01
C GLY A 59 -9.25 6.07 -3.17
N GLY A 60 -10.56 6.21 -2.97
CA GLY A 60 -11.35 5.31 -2.16
C GLY A 60 -10.95 5.35 -0.69
N VAL A 61 -11.15 4.21 -0.02
CA VAL A 61 -11.05 4.05 1.44
C VAL A 61 -9.62 4.23 1.97
N TRP A 62 -8.62 4.17 1.11
CA TRP A 62 -7.22 4.29 1.52
C TRP A 62 -6.80 5.72 1.82
N TYR A 63 -7.60 6.71 1.43
CA TYR A 63 -7.28 8.12 1.59
C TYR A 63 -8.27 8.79 2.51
N THR A 64 -7.74 9.58 3.43
CA THR A 64 -8.52 10.51 4.26
C THR A 64 -9.16 11.59 3.38
N GLU A 65 -10.19 12.27 3.91
CA GLU A 65 -10.83 13.40 3.23
C GLU A 65 -9.85 14.54 2.87
N GLU A 66 -8.69 14.58 3.55
CA GLU A 66 -7.57 15.49 3.30
C GLU A 66 -6.67 15.07 2.12
N GLY A 67 -6.93 13.91 1.49
CA GLY A 67 -6.10 13.38 0.39
C GLY A 67 -4.76 12.79 0.84
N LYS A 68 -4.60 12.48 2.13
CA LYS A 68 -3.45 11.73 2.65
C LYS A 68 -3.80 10.25 2.71
N LEU A 69 -2.85 9.41 2.30
CA LEU A 69 -2.94 7.96 2.44
C LEU A 69 -2.95 7.60 3.93
N ASP A 70 -3.95 6.84 4.35
CA ASP A 70 -4.08 6.34 5.72
C ASP A 70 -3.18 5.12 5.90
N THR A 71 -1.91 5.38 6.25
CA THR A 71 -0.91 4.34 6.48
C THR A 71 -1.22 3.50 7.71
N ASP A 72 -1.84 4.09 8.73
CA ASP A 72 -2.21 3.42 9.96
C ASP A 72 -3.32 2.39 9.74
N LEU A 73 -4.33 2.75 8.94
CA LEU A 73 -5.38 1.83 8.50
C LEU A 73 -4.79 0.65 7.71
N ILE A 74 -3.92 0.93 6.74
CA ILE A 74 -3.26 -0.09 5.92
C ILE A 74 -2.42 -1.02 6.79
N HIS A 75 -1.63 -0.46 7.71
CA HIS A 75 -0.79 -1.24 8.61
C HIS A 75 -1.63 -2.10 9.56
N GLY A 76 -2.68 -1.53 10.16
CA GLY A 76 -3.61 -2.27 11.01
C GLY A 76 -4.27 -3.44 10.28
N LEU A 77 -4.71 -3.23 9.04
CA LEU A 77 -5.26 -4.29 8.20
C LEU A 77 -4.23 -5.37 7.87
N LYS A 78 -2.99 -5.00 7.54
CA LYS A 78 -1.89 -5.97 7.32
C LYS A 78 -1.67 -6.86 8.55
N VAL A 79 -1.59 -6.26 9.74
CA VAL A 79 -1.38 -6.99 11.00
C VAL A 79 -2.56 -7.93 11.30
N LEU A 80 -3.80 -7.47 11.11
CA LEU A 80 -4.99 -8.28 11.32
C LEU A 80 -5.08 -9.46 10.35
N CYS A 81 -4.88 -9.20 9.05
CA CYS A 81 -4.85 -10.25 8.03
C CYS A 81 -3.80 -11.33 8.37
N LYS A 82 -2.58 -10.90 8.73
CA LYS A 82 -1.51 -11.82 9.13
C LYS A 82 -1.91 -12.64 10.36
N LYS A 83 -2.46 -12.01 11.40
CA LYS A 83 -2.88 -12.70 12.63
C LYS A 83 -3.97 -13.75 12.36
N LEU A 84 -4.91 -13.46 11.47
CA LEU A 84 -5.95 -14.41 11.07
C LEU A 84 -5.37 -15.59 10.29
N ILE A 85 -4.46 -15.34 9.34
CA ILE A 85 -3.82 -16.39 8.54
C ILE A 85 -2.98 -17.31 9.44
N VAL A 86 -2.27 -16.77 10.44
CA VAL A 86 -1.54 -17.58 11.44
C VAL A 86 -2.50 -18.49 12.21
N ARG A 87 -3.69 -18.00 12.58
CA ARG A 87 -4.65 -18.75 13.40
C ARG A 87 -5.32 -19.88 12.63
N GLU A 88 -5.74 -19.62 11.39
CA GLU A 88 -6.49 -20.57 10.57
C GLU A 88 -5.57 -21.45 9.70
N ASN A 89 -4.26 -21.19 9.69
CA ASN A 89 -3.21 -21.84 8.89
C ASN A 89 -3.35 -21.62 7.37
N VAL A 90 -4.57 -21.58 6.84
CA VAL A 90 -4.94 -21.19 5.48
C VAL A 90 -6.21 -20.33 5.50
N ALA A 91 -6.21 -19.22 4.78
CA ALA A 91 -7.35 -18.32 4.66
C ALA A 91 -7.63 -17.90 3.22
N THR A 92 -8.89 -17.73 2.87
CA THR A 92 -9.33 -17.16 1.58
C THR A 92 -9.65 -15.67 1.73
N SER A 93 -9.65 -14.92 0.61
CA SER A 93 -10.00 -13.50 0.61
C SER A 93 -11.44 -13.25 1.09
N GLU A 94 -12.35 -14.19 0.86
CA GLU A 94 -13.74 -14.14 1.34
C GLU A 94 -13.83 -14.30 2.86
N SER A 95 -13.20 -15.33 3.41
CA SER A 95 -13.15 -15.55 4.85
C SER A 95 -12.59 -14.32 5.57
N LEU A 96 -11.46 -13.78 5.09
CA LEU A 96 -10.85 -12.58 5.67
C LEU A 96 -11.78 -11.36 5.60
N THR A 97 -12.52 -11.18 4.51
CA THR A 97 -13.49 -10.09 4.35
C THR A 97 -14.63 -10.17 5.36
N GLU A 98 -15.17 -11.37 5.58
CA GLU A 98 -16.22 -11.57 6.57
C GLU A 98 -15.71 -11.36 7.99
N PHE A 99 -14.53 -11.90 8.32
CA PHE A 99 -13.93 -11.74 9.66
C PHE A 99 -13.60 -10.28 9.98
N ILE A 100 -13.03 -9.53 9.03
CA ILE A 100 -12.69 -8.12 9.25
C ILE A 100 -13.96 -7.30 9.49
N ASN A 101 -14.97 -7.46 8.64
CA ASN A 101 -16.24 -6.74 8.78
C ASN A 101 -17.02 -7.16 10.04
N LYS A 102 -16.93 -8.43 10.47
CA LYS A 102 -17.56 -8.93 11.70
C LYS A 102 -16.84 -8.49 12.96
N SER A 103 -15.51 -8.34 12.91
CA SER A 103 -14.71 -7.92 14.06
C SER A 103 -14.93 -6.46 14.44
N GLY A 104 -15.37 -5.61 13.48
CA GLY A 104 -15.61 -4.18 13.70
C GLY A 104 -14.37 -3.38 14.11
N VAL A 105 -13.17 -3.97 14.03
CA VAL A 105 -11.91 -3.32 14.44
C VAL A 105 -11.57 -2.12 13.56
N VAL A 106 -12.08 -2.14 12.32
CA VAL A 106 -11.89 -1.07 11.34
C VAL A 106 -13.20 -0.31 11.20
N ASN A 107 -13.16 1.01 11.37
CA ASN A 107 -14.33 1.88 11.28
C ASN A 107 -14.91 1.95 9.85
N VAL A 108 -14.18 1.44 8.86
CA VAL A 108 -14.58 1.44 7.46
C VAL A 108 -14.86 0.02 6.97
N LYS A 109 -15.99 -0.17 6.28
CA LYS A 109 -16.32 -1.43 5.61
C LYS A 109 -15.35 -1.66 4.44
N CYS A 110 -14.64 -2.78 4.46
CA CYS A 110 -13.71 -3.13 3.41
C CYS A 110 -14.36 -4.07 2.38
N SER A 111 -14.16 -3.77 1.10
CA SER A 111 -14.53 -4.65 -0.03
C SER A 111 -13.53 -5.81 -0.18
N LYS A 112 -13.97 -6.92 -0.79
CA LYS A 112 -13.10 -8.05 -1.18
C LYS A 112 -11.89 -7.60 -2.01
N GLU A 113 -12.10 -6.63 -2.90
CA GLU A 113 -11.04 -6.07 -3.76
C GLU A 113 -9.91 -5.44 -2.93
N GLN A 114 -10.28 -4.65 -1.91
CA GLN A 114 -9.34 -3.94 -1.05
C GLN A 114 -8.52 -4.89 -0.19
N ILE A 115 -9.17 -5.93 0.34
CA ILE A 115 -8.47 -6.96 1.11
C ILE A 115 -7.54 -7.76 0.20
N THR A 116 -7.93 -8.01 -1.05
CA THR A 116 -7.05 -8.65 -2.04
C THR A 116 -5.82 -7.80 -2.33
N GLU A 117 -5.95 -6.48 -2.41
CA GLU A 117 -4.79 -5.58 -2.55
C GLU A 117 -3.85 -5.66 -1.33
N ILE A 118 -4.39 -5.64 -0.12
CA ILE A 118 -3.58 -5.81 1.10
C ILE A 118 -2.87 -7.16 1.13
N LEU A 119 -3.56 -8.24 0.73
CA LEU A 119 -2.96 -9.57 0.65
C LEU A 119 -1.85 -9.63 -0.40
N ARG A 120 -2.02 -8.99 -1.55
CA ARG A 120 -0.94 -8.86 -2.55
C ARG A 120 0.26 -8.13 -1.98
N CYS A 121 0.07 -7.06 -1.22
CA CYS A 121 1.18 -6.39 -0.53
C CYS A 121 1.89 -7.34 0.45
N LEU A 122 1.15 -8.11 1.25
CA LEU A 122 1.75 -9.08 2.18
C LEU A 122 2.50 -10.22 1.45
N VAL A 123 2.05 -10.62 0.26
CA VAL A 123 2.76 -11.57 -0.60
C VAL A 123 4.07 -10.96 -1.13
N LEU A 124 4.03 -9.70 -1.59
CA LEU A 124 5.22 -8.98 -2.05
C LEU A 124 6.23 -8.75 -0.92
N ASP A 125 5.74 -8.52 0.29
CA ASP A 125 6.55 -8.40 1.52
C ASP A 125 7.08 -9.78 2.00
N ASN A 126 6.78 -10.87 1.27
CA ASN A 126 7.14 -12.26 1.58
C ASN A 126 6.69 -12.73 2.98
N GLU A 127 5.64 -12.11 3.53
CA GLU A 127 5.08 -12.49 4.83
C GLU A 127 4.08 -13.64 4.71
N ILE A 128 3.38 -13.71 3.57
CA ILE A 128 2.41 -14.75 3.24
C ILE A 128 2.67 -15.29 1.83
N VAL A 129 2.19 -16.50 1.55
CA VAL A 129 2.30 -17.14 0.23
C VAL A 129 0.91 -17.43 -0.30
N GLU A 130 0.68 -17.06 -1.56
CA GLU A 130 -0.51 -17.48 -2.30
C GLU A 130 -0.35 -18.94 -2.72
N VAL A 131 -1.29 -19.78 -2.29
CA VAL A 131 -1.38 -21.19 -2.62
C VAL A 131 -2.60 -21.38 -3.50
N LYS A 132 -2.38 -21.94 -4.69
CA LYS A 132 -3.45 -22.47 -5.52
C LYS A 132 -3.61 -23.94 -5.15
N SER A 133 -4.83 -24.36 -4.87
CA SER A 133 -5.15 -25.77 -4.71
C SER A 133 -4.87 -26.50 -6.04
N SER A 134 -3.67 -27.07 -6.21
CA SER A 134 -3.46 -28.13 -7.20
C SER A 134 -4.31 -29.32 -6.80
N GLU A 135 -4.93 -29.97 -7.78
CA GLU A 135 -6.02 -30.96 -7.64
C GLU A 135 -5.68 -32.24 -6.85
N ILE A 136 -4.56 -32.31 -6.15
CA ILE A 136 -4.13 -33.47 -5.36
C ILE A 136 -3.72 -32.99 -3.97
N GLY A 137 -4.66 -33.10 -3.03
CA GLY A 137 -4.39 -33.25 -1.61
C GLY A 137 -4.40 -31.98 -0.73
N VAL A 138 -5.11 -32.11 0.39
CA VAL A 138 -4.95 -31.42 1.70
C VAL A 138 -5.88 -30.25 2.03
N PHE A 139 -6.73 -29.72 1.14
CA PHE A 139 -7.68 -28.65 1.52
C PHE A 139 -9.15 -29.00 1.29
N GLU A 140 -9.76 -29.73 2.22
CA GLU A 140 -11.17 -30.18 2.20
C GLU A 140 -12.23 -29.06 2.26
N LYS A 141 -11.85 -27.77 2.31
CA LYS A 141 -12.79 -26.64 2.42
C LYS A 141 -12.72 -25.63 1.27
N ILE A 142 -11.97 -25.92 0.20
CA ILE A 142 -11.67 -24.93 -0.83
C ILE A 142 -12.09 -25.49 -2.18
N SER A 143 -13.14 -24.90 -2.77
CA SER A 143 -13.53 -25.18 -4.15
C SER A 143 -12.35 -24.87 -5.07
N GLY A 144 -11.95 -25.87 -5.86
CA GLY A 144 -10.77 -25.83 -6.71
C GLY A 144 -10.67 -24.54 -7.53
N GLY A 145 -9.51 -23.89 -7.47
CA GLY A 145 -9.19 -22.68 -8.25
C GLY A 145 -9.25 -21.36 -7.48
N THR A 146 -9.70 -21.35 -6.22
CA THR A 146 -9.75 -20.12 -5.41
C THR A 146 -8.37 -19.82 -4.79
N PRO A 147 -7.80 -18.61 -4.99
CA PRO A 147 -6.52 -18.25 -4.40
C PRO A 147 -6.65 -18.23 -2.87
N SER A 148 -5.81 -19.01 -2.21
CA SER A 148 -5.77 -19.15 -0.75
C SER A 148 -4.42 -18.67 -0.24
N TYR A 149 -4.37 -18.20 0.99
CA TYR A 149 -3.19 -17.58 1.58
C TYR A 149 -2.79 -18.33 2.84
N ARG A 150 -1.50 -18.62 2.98
CA ARG A 150 -0.91 -19.18 4.20
C ARG A 150 0.29 -18.34 4.63
N CYS A 151 0.67 -18.44 5.90
CA CYS A 151 1.90 -17.82 6.35
C CYS A 151 3.09 -18.43 5.60
N SER A 152 4.03 -17.57 5.21
CA SER A 152 5.32 -18.05 4.72
C SER A 152 5.99 -18.78 5.90
N ASN A 153 6.32 -20.07 5.73
CA ASN A 153 7.08 -20.80 6.75
C ASN A 153 8.43 -20.10 6.91
N LYS A 154 8.56 -19.25 7.93
CA LYS A 154 9.87 -18.79 8.41
C LYS A 154 10.53 -19.88 9.25
N GLU A 155 10.57 -21.12 8.74
CA GLU A 155 11.51 -22.16 9.24
C GLU A 155 12.93 -21.96 8.70
N GLY A 156 13.19 -20.77 8.17
CA GLY A 156 14.48 -20.15 8.07
C GLY A 156 14.19 -18.73 7.62
N ASP A 157 14.49 -17.73 8.44
CA ASP A 157 14.79 -16.41 7.90
C ASP A 157 15.64 -16.61 6.64
N PRO A 158 15.38 -15.91 5.52
CA PRO A 158 16.24 -16.01 4.36
C PRO A 158 17.63 -15.67 4.87
N LYS A 159 18.47 -16.71 5.05
CA LYS A 159 19.83 -16.54 5.57
C LYS A 159 20.41 -15.47 4.68
N VAL A 160 20.69 -14.30 5.25
CA VAL A 160 21.26 -13.18 4.50
C VAL A 160 22.38 -13.80 3.68
N GLY A 161 22.20 -13.79 2.35
CA GLY A 161 23.09 -14.57 1.48
C GLY A 161 24.52 -14.14 1.78
N ALA A 162 25.49 -15.06 1.75
CA ALA A 162 26.87 -14.76 2.16
C ALA A 162 27.46 -13.53 1.46
N MET A 163 26.94 -13.17 0.28
CA MET A 163 27.30 -11.94 -0.44
C MET A 163 26.72 -10.66 0.16
N ALA A 164 25.53 -10.68 0.75
CA ALA A 164 24.94 -9.53 1.43
C ALA A 164 25.60 -9.24 2.79
N SER A 165 26.36 -10.19 3.34
CA SER A 165 27.13 -10.02 4.58
C SER A 165 28.55 -9.50 4.37
N ILE A 166 29.03 -9.34 3.13
CA ILE A 166 30.38 -8.88 2.81
C ILE A 166 30.32 -7.73 1.79
N PRO A 167 31.31 -6.83 1.76
CA PRO A 167 31.29 -5.67 0.86
C PRO A 167 31.31 -6.07 -0.63
N CYS A 168 31.74 -7.29 -0.96
CA CYS A 168 31.78 -7.79 -2.33
C CYS A 168 30.40 -7.92 -2.98
N GLY A 169 29.34 -8.24 -2.23
CA GLY A 169 28.00 -8.43 -2.80
C GLY A 169 27.33 -7.16 -3.32
N ALA A 170 27.80 -5.99 -2.87
CA ALA A 170 27.35 -4.68 -3.36
C ALA A 170 28.46 -3.92 -4.11
N CYS A 171 29.58 -4.57 -4.41
CA CYS A 171 30.73 -3.91 -5.04
C CYS A 171 30.43 -3.55 -6.50
N PRO A 172 30.48 -2.27 -6.90
CA PRO A 172 30.15 -1.84 -8.26
C PRO A 172 31.21 -2.28 -9.30
N ARG A 173 32.38 -2.71 -8.83
CA ARG A 173 33.54 -3.09 -9.65
C ARG A 173 33.95 -4.55 -9.48
N ILE A 174 33.04 -5.40 -8.97
CA ILE A 174 33.34 -6.80 -8.68
C ILE A 174 33.85 -7.58 -9.91
N ASN A 175 33.34 -7.25 -11.10
CA ASN A 175 33.74 -7.88 -12.37
C ASN A 175 35.17 -7.51 -12.81
N GLU A 176 35.73 -6.42 -12.28
CA GLU A 176 37.07 -5.93 -12.58
C GLU A 176 38.08 -6.29 -11.47
N CYS A 177 37.60 -6.95 -10.40
CA CYS A 177 38.40 -7.29 -9.23
C CYS A 177 39.16 -8.60 -9.45
N THR A 178 40.48 -8.52 -9.60
CA THR A 178 41.35 -9.70 -9.76
C THR A 178 42.60 -9.58 -8.86
N PRO A 179 43.19 -10.69 -8.38
CA PRO A 179 44.36 -10.65 -7.50
C PRO A 179 45.50 -9.79 -8.04
N ASP A 180 45.78 -9.88 -9.34
CA ASP A 180 46.86 -9.19 -10.05
C ASP A 180 46.40 -7.92 -10.81
N GLY A 181 45.15 -7.49 -10.60
CA GLY A 181 44.54 -6.35 -11.29
C GLY A 181 44.79 -5.00 -10.61
N ILE A 182 44.49 -3.92 -11.31
CA ILE A 182 44.47 -2.55 -10.75
C ILE A 182 43.45 -2.46 -9.60
N ILE A 183 42.32 -3.16 -9.75
CA ILE A 183 41.33 -3.37 -8.70
C ILE A 183 41.61 -4.77 -8.13
N SER A 184 42.22 -4.83 -6.95
CA SER A 184 42.62 -6.09 -6.32
C SER A 184 41.93 -6.28 -4.96
N PRO A 185 41.53 -7.52 -4.60
CA PRO A 185 41.05 -7.81 -3.26
C PRO A 185 42.11 -7.55 -2.19
N MET A 186 43.41 -7.63 -2.52
CA MET A 186 44.52 -7.41 -1.58
C MET A 186 44.65 -5.94 -1.17
N THR A 187 44.29 -5.01 -2.06
CA THR A 187 44.36 -3.55 -1.83
C THR A 187 42.97 -2.91 -1.75
N CYS A 188 41.93 -3.72 -1.49
CA CYS A 188 40.55 -3.28 -1.54
C CYS A 188 40.18 -2.40 -0.34
N VAL A 189 39.87 -1.12 -0.61
CA VAL A 189 39.45 -0.14 0.41
C VAL A 189 38.14 -0.56 1.07
N TYR A 190 37.19 -1.13 0.33
CA TYR A 190 35.92 -1.59 0.88
C TYR A 190 36.09 -2.76 1.85
N TYR A 191 37.01 -3.68 1.55
CA TYR A 191 37.28 -4.84 2.39
C TYR A 191 38.04 -4.43 3.66
N THR A 192 39.04 -3.55 3.52
CA THR A 192 39.80 -3.01 4.66
C THR A 192 38.89 -2.26 5.63
N LYS A 193 38.07 -1.32 5.12
CA LYS A 193 37.11 -0.58 5.94
C LYS A 193 36.08 -1.49 6.62
N TRP A 194 35.70 -2.60 5.99
CA TRP A 194 34.75 -3.55 6.58
C TRP A 194 35.38 -4.41 7.68
N LEU A 195 36.69 -4.70 7.60
CA LEU A 195 37.44 -5.43 8.63
C LEU A 195 37.87 -4.56 9.83
N ASP A 196 37.96 -3.23 9.64
CA ASP A 196 38.34 -2.27 10.69
C ASP A 196 37.20 -1.95 11.70
N PHE A 197 36.06 -2.65 11.62
CA PHE A 197 34.91 -2.52 12.54
C PHE A 197 34.89 -3.59 13.63
#